data_AF-A0A922M166-F1
#
_entry.id   AF-A0A922M166-F1
#
_cell.length_a   1.000
_cell.length_b   1.000
_cell.length_c   1.000
_cell.angle_alpha   90.00
_cell.angle_beta   90.00
_cell.angle_gamma   90.00
#
_symmetry.space_group_name_H-M   'P 1'
#
loop_
_entity.id
_entity.type
_entity.pdbx_description
1 polymer ?
#
loop_
_entity_poly.entity_id
_entity_poly.type
_entity_poly.pdbx_seq_one_letter_code
_entity_poly.pdbx_strand_id
1 'polypeptide(L)'
;MIQFCVPVPSTEDLVKIANKQDLLISPMDKYSNLPISKDICLATEFHIFTDKFTYLMDKMEESIRKETYLSMTYSQQSKYMPPYYCPKNFENFYRVECRLRATTNKNTFDENFQGSNHRYKCAATYNKCKEQEPWFGMEQYFYLMNPTDLRPVGWPKGGYPQSSPLYYCGTGGDKIFGRELIDAHSRCCLYAGIPMWSTNPEVVPSQWQYRVGPSVGINAGDDAWMARFILKILAEQFGVSISFDPKPVAEWSTSAAGVNFSTLATRGENGISVIQKGIKKLAASHERHIKVYDAHGELDNKTPLSGETMTEKFSAGIADRSCSIRIPRIVAENKCGFLEDRRPASNSDPYQVIDALMRTVILNE
;
A
#
# COMPACT_ATOMS: atom_id res chain seq x y z
N MET A 1 34.00 -40.23 -30.64
CA MET A 1 33.57 -39.25 -29.62
C MET A 1 34.65 -38.19 -29.52
N ILE A 2 34.38 -36.97 -29.98
CA ILE A 2 35.29 -35.83 -29.78
C ILE A 2 34.78 -35.10 -28.53
N GLN A 3 35.54 -35.20 -27.43
CA GLN A 3 35.20 -34.59 -26.15
C GLN A 3 35.90 -33.23 -26.09
N PHE A 4 35.14 -32.14 -26.20
CA PHE A 4 35.65 -30.79 -25.99
C PHE A 4 35.73 -30.54 -24.48
N CYS A 5 36.92 -30.63 -23.90
CA CYS A 5 37.18 -30.06 -22.58
C CYS A 5 37.48 -28.57 -22.75
N VAL A 6 36.47 -27.73 -22.52
CA VAL A 6 36.70 -26.29 -22.34
C VAL A 6 37.16 -26.11 -20.89
N PRO A 7 38.33 -25.51 -20.62
CA PRO A 7 38.76 -25.25 -19.26
C PRO A 7 37.76 -24.29 -18.61
N VAL A 8 37.13 -24.73 -17.52
CA VAL A 8 36.28 -23.86 -16.69
C VAL A 8 37.24 -22.96 -15.91
N PRO A 9 37.16 -21.63 -16.04
CA PRO A 9 38.04 -20.73 -15.29
C PRO A 9 37.85 -20.96 -13.79
N SER A 10 38.92 -20.82 -13.01
CA SER A 10 38.80 -20.89 -11.56
C SER A 10 37.85 -19.79 -11.05
N THR A 11 37.25 -19.97 -9.87
CA THR A 11 36.38 -18.95 -9.26
C THR A 11 37.11 -17.60 -9.12
N GLU A 12 38.42 -17.61 -8.88
CA GLU A 12 39.25 -16.40 -8.86
C GLU A 12 39.41 -15.76 -10.25
N ASP A 13 39.52 -16.54 -11.31
CA ASP A 13 39.60 -16.04 -12.68
C ASP A 13 38.26 -15.44 -13.14
N LEU A 14 37.14 -16.06 -12.76
CA LEU A 14 35.81 -15.50 -12.99
C LEU A 14 35.61 -14.17 -12.24
N VAL A 15 36.06 -14.07 -10.99
CA VAL A 15 36.03 -12.82 -10.21
C VAL A 15 36.96 -11.76 -10.82
N LYS A 16 38.15 -12.11 -11.30
CA LYS A 16 39.06 -11.18 -11.98
C LYS A 16 38.52 -10.70 -13.32
N ILE A 17 37.89 -11.57 -14.12
CA ILE A 17 37.25 -11.22 -15.39
C ILE A 17 36.04 -10.30 -15.12
N ALA A 18 35.23 -10.65 -14.13
CA ALA A 18 34.09 -9.85 -13.70
C ALA A 18 34.48 -8.44 -13.19
N ASN A 19 35.57 -8.35 -12.43
CA ASN A 19 36.12 -7.09 -11.94
C ASN A 19 36.82 -6.27 -13.04
N LYS A 20 37.39 -6.92 -14.07
CA LYS A 20 38.05 -6.24 -15.20
C LYS A 20 37.06 -5.72 -16.25
N GLN A 21 35.92 -6.36 -16.42
CA GLN A 21 34.98 -6.01 -17.50
C GLN A 21 33.79 -5.19 -17.05
N ASP A 22 33.71 -4.80 -15.77
CA ASP A 22 32.63 -3.91 -15.32
C ASP A 22 31.23 -4.53 -15.59
N LEU A 23 31.19 -5.88 -15.70
CA LEU A 23 30.08 -6.69 -16.19
C LEU A 23 29.10 -7.11 -15.09
N LEU A 24 29.52 -7.05 -13.82
CA LEU A 24 28.66 -7.38 -12.68
C LEU A 24 27.93 -6.16 -12.11
N ILE A 25 28.35 -4.94 -12.48
CA ILE A 25 27.68 -3.72 -12.04
C ILE A 25 26.67 -3.35 -13.13
N SER A 26 25.38 -3.46 -12.81
CA SER A 26 24.32 -2.95 -13.69
C SER A 26 24.68 -1.52 -14.10
N PRO A 27 24.51 -1.12 -15.37
CA PRO A 27 24.75 0.26 -15.79
C PRO A 27 24.07 1.27 -14.84
N MET A 28 22.88 0.96 -14.33
CA MET A 28 22.18 1.78 -13.34
C MET A 28 22.90 1.89 -11.99
N ASP A 29 23.60 0.85 -11.56
CA ASP A 29 24.38 0.82 -10.32
C ASP A 29 25.63 1.71 -10.44
N LYS A 30 26.20 1.82 -11.65
CA LYS A 30 27.31 2.74 -11.92
C LYS A 30 26.88 4.19 -11.77
N TYR A 31 25.68 4.53 -12.26
CA TYR A 31 25.17 5.91 -12.22
C TYR A 31 24.55 6.29 -10.87
N SER A 32 23.86 5.36 -10.20
CA SER A 32 23.21 5.64 -8.89
C SER A 32 24.22 5.81 -7.73
N ASN A 33 25.46 5.37 -7.91
CA ASN A 33 26.54 5.57 -6.96
C ASN A 33 27.38 6.84 -7.23
N LEU A 34 27.04 7.61 -8.27
CA LEU A 34 27.70 8.88 -8.51
C LEU A 34 27.36 9.85 -7.37
N PRO A 35 28.36 10.57 -6.83
CA PRO A 35 28.12 11.53 -5.78
C PRO A 35 27.22 12.66 -6.31
N ILE A 36 26.07 12.85 -5.67
CA ILE A 36 25.26 14.05 -5.87
C ILE A 36 25.91 15.17 -5.05
N SER A 37 25.98 16.38 -5.62
CA SER A 37 26.51 17.55 -4.88
C SER A 37 25.76 17.71 -3.57
N LYS A 38 26.47 18.07 -2.50
CA LYS A 38 25.86 18.26 -1.17
C LYS A 38 24.76 19.33 -1.17
N ASP A 39 24.85 20.30 -2.08
CA ASP A 39 23.92 21.43 -2.20
C ASP A 39 22.66 21.12 -3.02
N ILE A 40 22.56 19.90 -3.58
CA ILE A 40 21.48 19.49 -4.47
C ILE A 40 20.72 18.33 -3.83
N CYS A 41 19.39 18.44 -3.85
CA CYS A 41 18.52 17.38 -3.44
C CYS A 41 17.45 17.08 -4.51
N LEU A 42 17.06 15.83 -4.77
CA LEU A 42 15.96 15.49 -5.67
C LEU A 42 14.69 15.15 -4.88
N ALA A 43 13.59 15.84 -5.13
CA ALA A 43 12.31 15.52 -4.51
C ALA A 43 11.45 14.71 -5.50
N THR A 44 10.69 13.74 -5.00
CA THR A 44 9.64 13.07 -5.79
C THR A 44 8.29 13.44 -5.19
N GLU A 45 7.48 14.17 -5.95
CA GLU A 45 6.10 14.49 -5.61
C GLU A 45 5.18 13.43 -6.22
N PHE A 46 4.19 12.97 -5.46
CA PHE A 46 3.19 12.01 -5.95
C PHE A 46 1.77 12.51 -5.69
N HIS A 47 0.88 12.23 -6.63
CA HIS A 47 -0.52 12.62 -6.57
C HIS A 47 -1.44 11.45 -6.92
N ILE A 48 -2.60 11.42 -6.26
CA ILE A 48 -3.65 10.41 -6.46
C ILE A 48 -4.71 11.00 -7.38
N PHE A 49 -4.92 10.38 -8.53
CA PHE A 49 -5.94 10.77 -9.51
C PHE A 49 -6.85 9.60 -9.83
N THR A 50 -8.09 9.61 -9.36
CA THR A 50 -9.14 8.66 -9.78
C THR A 50 -8.82 7.17 -9.63
N ASP A 51 -7.71 6.77 -8.98
CA ASP A 51 -7.11 5.40 -8.87
C ASP A 51 -5.67 5.28 -9.44
N LYS A 52 -5.18 6.29 -10.16
CA LYS A 52 -3.84 6.35 -10.76
C LYS A 52 -2.88 7.14 -9.88
N PHE A 53 -1.65 6.63 -9.83
CA PHE A 53 -0.51 7.37 -9.31
C PHE A 53 0.08 8.18 -10.46
N THR A 54 0.37 9.44 -10.20
CA THR A 54 1.29 10.23 -11.02
C THR A 54 2.41 10.69 -10.12
N TYR A 55 3.64 10.68 -10.61
CA TYR A 55 4.78 11.21 -9.86
C TYR A 55 5.66 12.09 -10.75
N LEU A 56 6.27 13.08 -10.13
CA LEU A 56 7.22 14.01 -10.73
C LEU A 56 8.48 14.01 -9.88
N MET A 57 9.64 13.85 -10.50
CA MET A 57 10.93 14.04 -9.84
C MET A 57 11.49 15.40 -10.24
N ASP A 58 11.95 16.19 -9.28
CA ASP A 58 12.50 17.52 -9.51
C ASP A 58 13.83 17.74 -8.76
N LYS A 59 14.70 18.58 -9.33
CA LYS A 59 15.98 18.99 -8.76
C LYS A 59 15.79 20.25 -7.92
N MET A 60 16.02 20.15 -6.62
CA MET A 60 15.90 21.26 -5.67
C MET A 60 17.28 21.68 -5.14
N GLU A 61 17.59 22.97 -5.18
CA GLU A 61 18.69 23.53 -4.38
C GLU A 61 18.36 23.44 -2.89
N GLU A 62 19.36 23.15 -2.05
CA GLU A 62 19.20 23.04 -0.60
C GLU A 62 18.65 24.33 0.04
N SER A 63 18.96 25.49 -0.57
CA SER A 63 18.48 26.84 -0.20
C SER A 63 16.97 27.06 -0.45
N ILE A 64 16.34 26.25 -1.31
CA ILE A 64 14.93 26.36 -1.72
C ILE A 64 14.01 25.52 -0.81
N ARG A 65 14.52 25.00 0.31
CA ARG A 65 13.69 24.28 1.28
C ARG A 65 12.59 25.18 1.87
N LYS A 66 11.36 24.71 1.72
CA LYS A 66 10.06 25.13 2.31
C LYS A 66 9.34 26.35 1.74
N GLU A 67 9.98 27.48 1.43
CA GLU A 67 9.22 28.71 1.12
C GLU A 67 9.12 29.06 -0.39
N THR A 68 10.14 28.76 -1.19
CA THR A 68 10.26 29.33 -2.54
C THR A 68 9.42 28.59 -3.59
N TYR A 69 9.34 27.25 -3.57
CA TYR A 69 8.48 26.49 -4.50
C TYR A 69 6.98 26.75 -4.25
N LEU A 70 6.61 27.13 -3.02
CA LEU A 70 5.25 27.54 -2.65
C LEU A 70 4.84 28.89 -3.26
N SER A 71 5.80 29.72 -3.66
CA SER A 71 5.56 31.05 -4.25
C SER A 71 5.59 31.09 -5.80
N MET A 72 5.91 29.98 -6.46
CA MET A 72 6.04 29.93 -7.92
C MET A 72 4.68 29.74 -8.62
N THR A 73 4.55 30.37 -9.80
CA THR A 73 3.41 30.22 -10.71
C THR A 73 3.57 28.99 -11.61
N TYR A 74 2.46 28.46 -12.13
CA TYR A 74 2.44 27.25 -12.98
C TYR A 74 3.32 27.34 -14.24
N SER A 75 3.39 28.52 -14.87
CA SER A 75 4.26 28.80 -16.03
C SER A 75 5.75 28.70 -15.70
N GLN A 76 6.11 28.95 -14.43
CA GLN A 76 7.48 28.82 -13.97
C GLN A 76 7.82 27.37 -13.65
N GLN A 77 6.87 26.58 -13.14
CA GLN A 77 7.06 25.17 -12.79
C GLN A 77 7.16 24.26 -14.03
N SER A 78 6.42 24.55 -15.10
CA SER A 78 6.38 23.73 -16.32
C SER A 78 7.67 23.77 -17.17
N LYS A 79 8.61 24.65 -16.87
CA LYS A 79 9.91 24.76 -17.55
C LYS A 79 10.95 23.71 -17.10
N TYR A 80 10.65 22.85 -16.12
CA TYR A 80 11.65 22.06 -15.39
C TYR A 80 11.50 20.51 -15.47
N MET A 81 10.90 19.92 -16.52
CA MET A 81 10.90 18.44 -16.78
C MET A 81 12.10 18.01 -17.67
N PRO A 82 12.68 16.76 -17.72
CA PRO A 82 12.35 15.38 -17.19
C PRO A 82 13.64 14.60 -16.67
N PRO A 83 13.88 13.24 -16.81
CA PRO A 83 13.21 12.00 -16.32
C PRO A 83 14.09 11.01 -15.46
N TYR A 84 13.42 10.02 -14.81
CA TYR A 84 13.85 8.70 -14.23
C TYR A 84 14.29 8.55 -12.74
N TYR A 85 13.75 7.51 -12.08
CA TYR A 85 13.98 7.08 -10.66
C TYR A 85 14.72 5.73 -10.56
N CYS A 86 15.75 5.64 -9.70
CA CYS A 86 16.43 4.39 -9.34
C CYS A 86 17.06 4.48 -7.93
N PRO A 87 16.58 3.75 -6.92
CA PRO A 87 17.18 3.79 -5.59
C PRO A 87 18.05 2.55 -5.35
N LYS A 88 19.38 2.72 -5.39
CA LYS A 88 20.34 1.74 -4.86
C LYS A 88 21.33 2.30 -3.85
N ASN A 89 21.35 3.62 -3.66
CA ASN A 89 22.15 4.27 -2.62
C ASN A 89 21.23 4.95 -1.60
N PHE A 90 20.77 4.16 -0.64
CA PHE A 90 19.87 4.57 0.44
C PHE A 90 20.62 5.33 1.57
N GLU A 91 21.72 6.02 1.31
CA GLU A 91 22.39 6.85 2.32
C GLU A 91 22.07 8.34 2.17
N ASN A 92 21.48 8.75 1.04
CA ASN A 92 21.28 10.16 0.71
C ASN A 92 19.86 10.51 0.25
N PHE A 93 18.78 9.79 0.62
CA PHE A 93 17.42 10.13 0.14
C PHE A 93 16.24 10.22 1.17
N TYR A 94 15.78 11.48 1.39
CA TYR A 94 14.41 12.11 1.46
C TYR A 94 13.32 11.55 2.35
N ARG A 95 12.83 12.47 3.19
CA ARG A 95 11.50 12.48 3.74
C ARG A 95 10.47 12.61 2.61
N VAL A 96 9.78 11.53 2.27
CA VAL A 96 8.59 11.60 1.41
C VAL A 96 7.43 12.05 2.29
N GLU A 97 7.07 13.32 2.18
CA GLU A 97 5.92 13.88 2.88
C GLU A 97 4.71 13.90 1.95
N CYS A 98 3.64 13.21 2.34
CA CYS A 98 2.32 13.45 1.77
C CYS A 98 1.86 14.86 2.20
N ARG A 99 2.21 15.89 1.43
CA ARG A 99 1.85 17.28 1.71
C ARG A 99 1.02 17.85 0.56
N LEU A 100 -0.18 18.31 0.91
CA LEU A 100 -0.89 19.32 0.13
C LEU A 100 -0.70 20.70 0.78
N ARG A 101 -0.60 21.71 -0.08
CA ARG A 101 -0.18 23.11 0.19
C ARG A 101 -0.94 23.75 1.37
N ALA A 102 -0.24 24.55 2.17
CA ALA A 102 -0.77 25.22 3.35
C ALA A 102 -1.90 26.24 3.04
N THR A 103 -2.78 26.38 4.03
CA THR A 103 -4.15 26.90 4.03
C THR A 103 -4.36 28.42 3.93
N THR A 104 -3.46 29.20 3.31
CA THR A 104 -3.58 30.67 3.37
C THR A 104 -3.79 31.42 2.06
N ASN A 105 -3.96 30.76 0.91
CA ASN A 105 -4.31 31.50 -0.31
C ASN A 105 -5.59 30.95 -0.95
N LYS A 106 -6.63 31.80 -0.95
CA LYS A 106 -7.75 31.74 -1.89
C LYS A 106 -7.17 31.62 -3.31
N ASN A 107 -7.29 30.47 -3.97
CA ASN A 107 -7.08 30.33 -5.43
C ASN A 107 -7.60 28.98 -5.95
N THR A 108 -8.69 29.03 -6.71
CA THR A 108 -9.04 28.38 -8.00
C THR A 108 -8.67 26.90 -8.32
N PHE A 109 -7.77 26.24 -7.61
CA PHE A 109 -7.42 24.82 -7.86
C PHE A 109 -8.24 23.87 -6.96
N ASP A 110 -8.55 24.26 -5.73
CA ASP A 110 -9.56 23.54 -4.92
C ASP A 110 -10.93 23.59 -5.58
N GLU A 111 -11.28 24.69 -6.25
CA GLU A 111 -12.55 24.81 -7.00
C GLU A 111 -12.66 23.78 -8.15
N ASN A 112 -11.52 23.31 -8.69
CA ASN A 112 -11.49 22.34 -9.79
C ASN A 112 -11.36 20.87 -9.32
N PHE A 113 -10.98 20.60 -8.07
CA PHE A 113 -10.64 19.24 -7.58
C PHE A 113 -11.28 18.85 -6.23
N GLN A 114 -12.21 19.66 -5.70
CA GLN A 114 -12.98 19.38 -4.48
C GLN A 114 -13.67 18.00 -4.44
N GLY A 115 -13.90 17.38 -5.61
CA GLY A 115 -14.54 16.07 -5.74
C GLY A 115 -13.69 14.87 -5.30
N SER A 116 -12.35 14.89 -5.53
CA SER A 116 -11.49 13.70 -5.42
C SER A 116 -10.47 13.71 -4.27
N ASN A 117 -10.33 14.83 -3.55
CA ASN A 117 -9.41 14.93 -2.42
C ASN A 117 -10.03 14.42 -1.10
N HIS A 118 -10.02 13.10 -0.91
CA HIS A 118 -10.56 12.47 0.29
C HIS A 118 -9.70 12.72 1.54
N ARG A 119 -8.40 12.99 1.38
CA ARG A 119 -7.47 13.31 2.48
C ARG A 119 -7.93 14.55 3.25
N TYR A 120 -8.36 15.60 2.55
CA TYR A 120 -8.84 16.83 3.18
C TYR A 120 -10.05 16.57 4.10
N LYS A 121 -11.04 15.82 3.61
CA LYS A 121 -12.23 15.44 4.39
C LYS A 121 -11.86 14.58 5.60
N CYS A 122 -10.98 13.59 5.40
CA CYS A 122 -10.47 12.72 6.46
C CYS A 122 -9.72 13.52 7.55
N ALA A 123 -8.87 14.48 7.15
CA ALA A 123 -8.14 15.33 8.08
C ALA A 123 -9.08 16.23 8.91
N ALA A 124 -10.13 16.77 8.29
CA ALA A 124 -11.14 17.55 9.00
C ALA A 124 -11.89 16.71 10.06
N THR A 125 -12.21 15.45 9.74
CA THR A 125 -12.80 14.51 10.71
C THR A 125 -11.82 14.17 11.82
N TYR A 126 -10.58 13.83 11.49
CA TYR A 126 -9.55 13.51 12.48
C TYR A 126 -9.34 14.66 13.48
N ASN A 127 -9.34 15.91 13.00
CA ASN A 127 -9.21 17.08 13.88
C ASN A 127 -10.33 17.19 14.93
N LYS A 128 -11.53 16.67 14.64
CA LYS A 128 -12.66 16.63 15.59
C LYS A 128 -12.53 15.52 16.63
N CYS A 129 -11.73 14.48 16.36
CA CYS A 129 -11.64 13.30 17.23
C CYS A 129 -10.22 12.90 17.64
N LYS A 130 -9.21 13.75 17.40
CA LYS A 130 -7.79 13.47 17.69
C LYS A 130 -7.52 13.06 19.15
N GLU A 131 -8.30 13.60 20.10
CA GLU A 131 -8.25 13.28 21.54
C GLU A 131 -8.50 11.79 21.82
N GLN A 132 -9.21 11.10 20.93
CA GLN A 132 -9.52 9.67 21.06
C GLN A 132 -8.38 8.78 20.56
N GLU A 133 -7.31 9.38 20.03
CA GLU A 133 -6.10 8.71 19.52
C GLU A 133 -6.42 7.46 18.67
N PRO A 134 -7.18 7.63 17.56
CA PRO A 134 -7.59 6.53 16.71
C PRO A 134 -6.38 5.91 16.01
N TRP A 135 -6.16 4.61 16.22
CA TRP A 135 -5.10 3.85 15.55
C TRP A 135 -5.70 2.96 14.48
N PHE A 136 -5.01 2.88 13.35
CA PHE A 136 -5.36 2.04 12.22
C PHE A 136 -4.19 1.16 11.81
N GLY A 137 -4.46 -0.10 11.47
CA GLY A 137 -3.54 -0.97 10.75
C GLY A 137 -4.24 -1.53 9.52
N MET A 138 -3.62 -1.44 8.35
CA MET A 138 -4.23 -1.86 7.09
C MET A 138 -3.56 -3.11 6.53
N GLU A 139 -4.39 -4.05 6.12
CA GLU A 139 -4.06 -5.36 5.58
C GLU A 139 -4.28 -5.32 4.05
N GLN A 140 -3.29 -4.88 3.28
CA GLN A 140 -3.40 -4.72 1.83
C GLN A 140 -3.14 -6.04 1.10
N TYR A 141 -4.15 -6.54 0.39
CA TYR A 141 -4.03 -7.65 -0.54
C TYR A 141 -3.84 -7.14 -1.96
N PHE A 142 -3.11 -7.90 -2.79
CA PHE A 142 -2.89 -7.58 -4.19
C PHE A 142 -2.41 -8.80 -4.97
N TYR A 143 -2.52 -8.73 -6.29
CA TYR A 143 -1.97 -9.72 -7.20
C TYR A 143 -0.78 -9.18 -7.99
N LEU A 144 0.21 -10.04 -8.19
CA LEU A 144 1.27 -9.85 -9.18
C LEU A 144 0.77 -10.34 -10.54
N MET A 145 0.77 -9.45 -11.52
CA MET A 145 0.26 -9.70 -12.87
C MET A 145 1.38 -9.55 -13.91
N ASN A 146 1.37 -10.38 -14.93
CA ASN A 146 2.18 -10.16 -16.13
C ASN A 146 1.59 -8.95 -16.88
N PRO A 147 2.41 -7.92 -17.20
CA PRO A 147 1.90 -6.69 -17.79
C PRO A 147 1.38 -6.85 -19.23
N THR A 148 1.80 -7.92 -19.92
CA THR A 148 1.46 -8.13 -21.34
C THR A 148 0.12 -8.82 -21.57
N ASP A 149 -0.27 -9.72 -20.67
CA ASP A 149 -1.48 -10.54 -20.83
C ASP A 149 -2.43 -10.45 -19.62
N LEU A 150 -2.07 -9.65 -18.61
CA LEU A 150 -2.81 -9.49 -17.35
C LEU A 150 -3.16 -10.82 -16.69
N ARG A 151 -2.31 -11.84 -16.86
CA ARG A 151 -2.42 -13.11 -16.12
C ARG A 151 -1.56 -13.04 -14.86
N PRO A 152 -1.96 -13.68 -13.75
CA PRO A 152 -1.11 -13.70 -12.57
C PRO A 152 0.26 -14.33 -12.88
N VAL A 153 1.32 -13.78 -12.28
CA VAL A 153 2.70 -14.24 -12.49
C VAL A 153 2.82 -15.73 -12.17
N GLY A 154 3.63 -16.49 -12.90
CA GLY A 154 3.88 -17.91 -12.61
C GLY A 154 2.71 -18.88 -12.91
N TRP A 155 1.55 -18.38 -13.35
CA TRP A 155 0.44 -19.26 -13.73
C TRP A 155 0.68 -19.95 -15.08
N PRO A 156 0.19 -21.19 -15.29
CA PRO A 156 0.28 -21.86 -16.58
C PRO A 156 -0.36 -21.02 -17.70
N LYS A 157 0.28 -21.01 -18.87
CA LYS A 157 -0.29 -20.37 -20.07
C LYS A 157 -1.61 -21.06 -20.43
N GLY A 158 -2.69 -20.29 -20.55
CA GLY A 158 -4.01 -20.81 -20.90
C GLY A 158 -4.65 -21.75 -19.86
N GLY A 159 -4.11 -21.83 -18.64
CA GLY A 159 -4.59 -22.75 -17.62
C GLY A 159 -4.59 -22.16 -16.21
N TYR A 160 -4.75 -23.02 -15.21
CA TYR A 160 -4.78 -22.64 -13.81
C TYR A 160 -3.73 -23.43 -13.03
N PRO A 161 -3.14 -22.86 -11.97
CA PRO A 161 -2.35 -23.63 -11.04
C PRO A 161 -3.23 -24.65 -10.30
N GLN A 162 -2.62 -25.70 -9.79
CA GLN A 162 -3.33 -26.67 -8.95
C GLN A 162 -3.77 -26.00 -7.64
N SER A 163 -5.02 -26.17 -7.21
CA SER A 163 -5.42 -25.70 -5.87
C SER A 163 -4.61 -26.42 -4.79
N SER A 164 -4.01 -25.67 -3.86
CA SER A 164 -3.14 -26.22 -2.82
C SER A 164 -3.15 -25.35 -1.57
N PRO A 165 -3.27 -25.94 -0.36
CA PRO A 165 -3.10 -25.20 0.89
C PRO A 165 -1.66 -24.74 1.12
N LEU A 166 -0.70 -25.24 0.33
CA LEU A 166 0.74 -24.96 0.50
C LEU A 166 1.15 -23.58 -0.03
N TYR A 167 0.25 -22.83 -0.66
CA TYR A 167 0.52 -21.46 -1.11
C TYR A 167 0.54 -20.47 0.06
N TYR A 168 -0.45 -20.57 0.95
CA TYR A 168 -0.55 -19.67 2.10
C TYR A 168 0.68 -19.80 3.01
N CYS A 169 1.39 -18.69 3.21
CA CYS A 169 2.66 -18.68 3.95
C CYS A 169 3.71 -19.71 3.45
N GLY A 170 3.60 -20.14 2.20
CA GLY A 170 4.45 -21.18 1.62
C GLY A 170 5.90 -20.73 1.35
N THR A 171 6.73 -21.69 0.96
CA THR A 171 8.10 -21.51 0.50
C THR A 171 8.38 -22.46 -0.68
N GLY A 172 9.28 -22.05 -1.58
CA GLY A 172 9.62 -22.80 -2.81
C GLY A 172 9.19 -22.08 -4.09
N GLY A 173 10.02 -22.16 -5.14
CA GLY A 173 9.77 -21.50 -6.43
C GLY A 173 8.66 -22.14 -7.26
N ASP A 174 8.21 -23.34 -6.87
CA ASP A 174 7.04 -24.04 -7.39
C ASP A 174 5.72 -23.49 -6.83
N LYS A 175 5.78 -22.72 -5.74
CA LYS A 175 4.60 -22.23 -5.00
C LYS A 175 4.54 -20.72 -4.91
N ILE A 176 5.69 -20.07 -4.74
CA ILE A 176 5.78 -18.66 -4.37
C ILE A 176 6.47 -17.88 -5.46
N PHE A 177 5.76 -16.88 -5.99
CA PHE A 177 6.23 -16.01 -7.05
C PHE A 177 6.38 -14.58 -6.54
N GLY A 178 7.49 -13.91 -6.90
CA GLY A 178 7.71 -12.49 -6.60
C GLY A 178 8.17 -12.15 -5.18
N ARG A 179 8.70 -13.12 -4.41
CA ARG A 179 9.19 -12.87 -3.05
C ARG A 179 10.25 -11.77 -2.98
N GLU A 180 11.17 -11.73 -3.95
CA GLU A 180 12.23 -10.71 -3.98
C GLU A 180 11.67 -9.29 -4.07
N LEU A 181 10.62 -9.09 -4.86
CA LEU A 181 9.90 -7.82 -4.94
C LEU A 181 9.26 -7.46 -3.58
N ILE A 182 8.64 -8.42 -2.89
CA ILE A 182 7.97 -8.17 -1.61
C ILE A 182 8.98 -7.88 -0.49
N ASP A 183 10.12 -8.58 -0.48
CA ASP A 183 11.21 -8.34 0.46
C ASP A 183 11.87 -6.98 0.20
N ALA A 184 12.01 -6.57 -1.07
CA ALA A 184 12.48 -5.23 -1.44
C ALA A 184 11.47 -4.16 -1.01
N HIS A 185 10.18 -4.36 -1.27
CA HIS A 185 9.10 -3.46 -0.87
C HIS A 185 9.08 -3.23 0.64
N SER A 186 9.16 -4.31 1.42
CA SER A 186 9.18 -4.23 2.88
C SER A 186 10.36 -3.41 3.39
N ARG A 187 11.57 -3.66 2.85
CA ARG A 187 12.78 -2.90 3.21
C ARG A 187 12.69 -1.43 2.82
N CYS A 188 12.18 -1.12 1.62
CA CYS A 188 11.97 0.25 1.17
C CYS A 188 10.94 0.98 2.04
N CYS A 189 9.85 0.33 2.46
CA CYS A 189 8.86 0.91 3.34
C CYS A 189 9.46 1.23 4.73
N LEU A 190 10.16 0.28 5.33
CA LEU A 190 10.83 0.49 6.62
C LEU A 190 11.87 1.61 6.55
N TYR A 191 12.67 1.65 5.48
CA TYR A 191 13.64 2.72 5.25
C TYR A 191 12.96 4.09 5.10
N ALA A 192 11.80 4.16 4.42
CA ALA A 192 11.02 5.38 4.26
C ALA A 192 10.27 5.81 5.53
N GLY A 193 10.36 5.05 6.63
CA GLY A 193 9.68 5.32 7.89
C GLY A 193 8.21 4.89 7.92
N ILE A 194 7.75 4.11 6.93
CA ILE A 194 6.41 3.52 6.91
C ILE A 194 6.41 2.33 7.88
N PRO A 195 5.47 2.25 8.84
CA PRO A 195 5.42 1.19 9.84
C PRO A 195 4.93 -0.12 9.23
N MET A 196 5.79 -0.79 8.45
CA MET A 196 5.52 -2.11 7.89
C MET A 196 5.61 -3.17 8.99
N TRP A 197 4.53 -3.93 9.22
CA TRP A 197 4.48 -4.94 10.27
C TRP A 197 4.80 -6.35 9.75
N SER A 198 4.19 -6.75 8.62
CA SER A 198 4.34 -8.10 8.10
C SER A 198 3.97 -8.19 6.63
N THR A 199 4.49 -9.23 5.99
CA THR A 199 4.07 -9.68 4.66
C THR A 199 3.84 -11.18 4.66
N ASN A 200 2.88 -11.67 3.87
CA ASN A 200 2.70 -13.10 3.64
C ASN A 200 2.22 -13.36 2.21
N PRO A 201 2.67 -14.47 1.58
CA PRO A 201 1.95 -15.04 0.45
C PRO A 201 0.55 -15.45 0.90
N GLU A 202 -0.43 -15.22 0.05
CA GLU A 202 -1.83 -15.55 0.32
C GLU A 202 -2.21 -16.94 -0.23
N VAL A 203 -3.49 -17.29 -0.06
CA VAL A 203 -4.03 -18.61 -0.42
C VAL A 203 -3.96 -18.91 -1.93
N VAL A 204 -3.81 -17.89 -2.77
CA VAL A 204 -3.67 -18.01 -4.22
C VAL A 204 -2.24 -17.70 -4.65
N PRO A 205 -1.61 -18.49 -5.53
CA PRO A 205 -0.28 -18.20 -6.03
C PRO A 205 -0.27 -16.85 -6.75
N SER A 206 0.76 -16.05 -6.49
CA SER A 206 0.91 -14.66 -6.95
C SER A 206 0.01 -13.63 -6.29
N GLN A 207 -0.82 -14.05 -5.33
CA GLN A 207 -1.48 -13.15 -4.39
C GLN A 207 -0.60 -12.96 -3.16
N TRP A 208 -0.48 -11.71 -2.72
CA TRP A 208 0.30 -11.34 -1.55
C TRP A 208 -0.46 -10.38 -0.66
N GLN A 209 -0.05 -10.36 0.59
CA GLN A 209 -0.52 -9.42 1.60
C GLN A 209 0.67 -8.68 2.21
N TYR A 210 0.53 -7.38 2.42
CA TYR A 210 1.37 -6.62 3.35
C TYR A 210 0.51 -5.88 4.39
N ARG A 211 1.07 -5.62 5.58
CA ARG A 211 0.40 -4.89 6.66
C ARG A 211 1.18 -3.63 7.04
N VAL A 212 0.50 -2.48 7.03
CA VAL A 212 1.03 -1.19 7.50
C VAL A 212 0.31 -0.74 8.77
N GLY A 213 1.04 -0.09 9.67
CA GLY A 213 0.57 0.39 10.96
C GLY A 213 1.12 -0.40 12.16
N PRO A 214 0.67 -0.09 13.38
CA PRO A 214 -0.38 0.88 13.69
C PRO A 214 0.04 2.33 13.44
N SER A 215 -0.83 3.10 12.80
CA SER A 215 -0.64 4.52 12.52
C SER A 215 -1.82 5.33 13.05
N VAL A 216 -1.54 6.56 13.51
CA VAL A 216 -2.55 7.40 14.17
C VAL A 216 -3.28 8.27 13.14
N GLY A 217 -4.62 8.20 13.15
CA GLY A 217 -5.48 9.12 12.39
C GLY A 217 -5.13 9.20 10.90
N ILE A 218 -4.91 10.43 10.44
CA ILE A 218 -4.64 10.72 9.02
C ILE A 218 -3.35 10.06 8.49
N ASN A 219 -2.36 9.83 9.37
CA ASN A 219 -1.09 9.23 8.97
C ASN A 219 -1.26 7.81 8.44
N ALA A 220 -2.28 7.07 8.90
CA ALA A 220 -2.55 5.74 8.38
C ALA A 220 -2.91 5.73 6.89
N GLY A 221 -3.60 6.77 6.41
CA GLY A 221 -3.90 6.93 4.99
C GLY A 221 -2.65 7.29 4.20
N ASP A 222 -1.82 8.18 4.73
CA ASP A 222 -0.53 8.57 4.14
C ASP A 222 0.40 7.34 3.98
N ASP A 223 0.54 6.54 5.05
CA ASP A 223 1.36 5.32 5.08
C ASP A 223 0.86 4.27 4.07
N ALA A 224 -0.45 4.04 4.01
CA ALA A 224 -1.05 3.08 3.09
C ALA A 224 -0.85 3.48 1.63
N TRP A 225 -1.09 4.76 1.29
CA TRP A 225 -0.87 5.27 -0.07
C TRP A 225 0.61 5.24 -0.46
N MET A 226 1.50 5.58 0.47
CA MET A 226 2.94 5.50 0.24
C MET A 226 3.43 4.07 0.03
N ALA A 227 2.94 3.12 0.81
CA ALA A 227 3.27 1.71 0.63
C ALA A 227 2.81 1.20 -0.75
N ARG A 228 1.62 1.60 -1.22
CA ARG A 228 1.12 1.25 -2.57
C ARG A 228 1.99 1.86 -3.67
N PHE A 229 2.42 3.10 -3.50
CA PHE A 229 3.31 3.79 -4.44
C PHE A 229 4.65 3.07 -4.58
N ILE A 230 5.33 2.83 -3.45
CA ILE A 230 6.63 2.12 -3.44
C ILE A 230 6.48 0.74 -4.08
N LEU A 231 5.40 0.01 -3.80
CA LEU A 231 5.15 -1.31 -4.40
C LEU A 231 5.05 -1.24 -5.92
N LYS A 232 4.28 -0.28 -6.46
CA LYS A 232 4.11 -0.12 -7.91
C LYS A 232 5.41 0.29 -8.61
N ILE A 233 6.21 1.17 -8.01
CA ILE A 233 7.50 1.58 -8.55
C ILE A 233 8.50 0.42 -8.57
N LEU A 234 8.56 -0.37 -7.50
CA LEU A 234 9.40 -1.56 -7.49
C LEU A 234 8.89 -2.60 -8.50
N ALA A 235 7.58 -2.82 -8.57
CA ALA A 235 7.00 -3.76 -9.52
C ALA A 235 7.40 -3.45 -10.98
N GLU A 236 7.41 -2.16 -11.36
CA GLU A 236 7.91 -1.69 -12.66
C GLU A 236 9.35 -2.15 -12.92
N GLN A 237 10.24 -2.01 -11.93
CA GLN A 237 11.65 -2.44 -12.05
C GLN A 237 11.80 -3.96 -12.17
N PHE A 238 10.88 -4.72 -11.58
CA PHE A 238 10.83 -6.18 -11.69
C PHE A 238 10.05 -6.67 -12.92
N GLY A 239 9.53 -5.77 -13.77
CA GLY A 239 8.78 -6.12 -14.97
C GLY A 239 7.42 -6.77 -14.70
N VAL A 240 6.84 -6.52 -13.53
CA VAL A 240 5.52 -7.03 -13.13
C VAL A 240 4.54 -5.89 -12.87
N SER A 241 3.26 -6.14 -13.05
CA SER A 241 2.18 -5.21 -12.73
C SER A 241 1.51 -5.59 -11.41
N ILE A 242 1.00 -4.60 -10.68
CA ILE A 242 0.27 -4.78 -9.42
C ILE A 242 -1.20 -4.53 -9.66
N SER A 243 -2.04 -5.53 -9.38
CA SER A 243 -3.48 -5.37 -9.35
C SER A 243 -3.99 -5.25 -7.92
N PHE A 244 -4.67 -4.14 -7.63
CA PHE A 244 -5.48 -3.95 -6.43
C PHE A 244 -6.95 -4.24 -6.68
N ASP A 245 -7.32 -4.73 -7.86
CA ASP A 245 -8.67 -5.21 -8.14
C ASP A 245 -9.08 -6.26 -7.08
N PRO A 246 -10.26 -6.16 -6.46
CA PRO A 246 -10.70 -7.13 -5.46
C PRO A 246 -11.01 -8.51 -6.05
N LYS A 247 -11.20 -8.63 -7.36
CA LYS A 247 -11.48 -9.88 -8.07
C LYS A 247 -10.78 -9.93 -9.45
N PRO A 248 -9.45 -9.92 -9.51
CA PRO A 248 -8.72 -9.93 -10.77
C PRO A 248 -8.86 -11.26 -11.52
N VAL A 249 -9.24 -12.33 -10.81
CA VAL A 249 -9.49 -13.66 -11.37
C VAL A 249 -10.83 -14.19 -10.83
N ALA A 250 -11.81 -14.40 -11.72
CA ALA A 250 -13.20 -14.62 -11.37
C ALA A 250 -13.46 -15.81 -10.41
N GLU A 251 -12.81 -16.96 -10.62
CA GLU A 251 -13.06 -18.18 -9.83
C GLU A 251 -12.12 -18.35 -8.61
N TRP A 252 -11.22 -17.39 -8.37
CA TRP A 252 -10.18 -17.48 -7.34
C TRP A 252 -10.37 -16.47 -6.22
N SER A 253 -9.57 -16.57 -5.15
CA SER A 253 -9.73 -15.75 -3.94
C SER A 253 -9.73 -14.25 -4.23
N THR A 254 -10.53 -13.55 -3.44
CA THR A 254 -10.74 -12.11 -3.46
C THR A 254 -9.53 -11.39 -2.84
N SER A 255 -9.37 -10.11 -3.15
CA SER A 255 -8.39 -9.23 -2.51
C SER A 255 -9.12 -8.16 -1.70
N ALA A 256 -8.74 -8.04 -0.43
CA ALA A 256 -9.31 -7.07 0.50
C ALA A 256 -8.26 -6.02 0.93
N ALA A 257 -8.73 -5.02 1.68
CA ALA A 257 -7.89 -4.09 2.43
C ALA A 257 -8.39 -4.03 3.89
N GLY A 258 -8.32 -5.16 4.60
CA GLY A 258 -8.85 -5.25 5.97
C GLY A 258 -8.26 -4.17 6.88
N VAL A 259 -9.09 -3.56 7.74
CA VAL A 259 -8.65 -2.47 8.62
C VAL A 259 -8.83 -2.84 10.08
N ASN A 260 -7.71 -2.94 10.78
CA ASN A 260 -7.64 -3.02 12.22
C ASN A 260 -7.83 -1.61 12.80
N PHE A 261 -8.78 -1.43 13.72
CA PHE A 261 -9.14 -0.11 14.26
C PHE A 261 -9.32 -0.15 15.78
N SER A 262 -8.72 0.84 16.47
CA SER A 262 -8.88 1.06 17.90
C SER A 262 -8.90 2.54 18.25
N THR A 263 -9.44 2.87 19.42
CA THR A 263 -9.31 4.18 20.06
C THR A 263 -8.64 4.01 21.43
N LEU A 264 -8.26 5.11 22.07
CA LEU A 264 -7.74 5.09 23.43
C LEU A 264 -8.64 4.28 24.37
N ALA A 265 -9.96 4.46 24.26
CA ALA A 265 -10.95 3.76 25.07
C ALA A 265 -11.05 2.24 24.77
N THR A 266 -10.87 1.81 23.51
CA THR A 266 -10.90 0.36 23.20
C THR A 266 -9.62 -0.34 23.65
N ARG A 267 -8.50 0.39 23.75
CA ARG A 267 -7.22 -0.13 24.27
C ARG A 267 -7.15 -0.15 25.81
N GLY A 268 -8.00 0.63 26.48
CA GLY A 268 -8.06 0.72 27.94
C GLY A 268 -8.81 -0.44 28.63
N GLU A 269 -8.97 -0.32 29.94
CA GLU A 269 -9.65 -1.32 30.77
C GLU A 269 -11.10 -1.56 30.29
N ASN A 270 -11.47 -2.85 30.15
CA ASN A 270 -12.77 -3.27 29.62
C ASN A 270 -13.12 -2.67 28.23
N GLY A 271 -12.10 -2.36 27.43
CA GLY A 271 -12.24 -1.80 26.09
C GLY A 271 -13.07 -2.66 25.13
N ILE A 272 -13.23 -3.97 25.39
CA ILE A 272 -14.12 -4.86 24.64
C ILE A 272 -15.58 -4.39 24.64
N SER A 273 -16.06 -3.79 25.73
CA SER A 273 -17.41 -3.23 25.78
C SER A 273 -17.56 -2.03 24.83
N VAL A 274 -16.52 -1.22 24.72
CA VAL A 274 -16.45 -0.09 23.78
C VAL A 274 -16.41 -0.59 22.34
N ILE A 275 -15.64 -1.66 22.06
CA ILE A 275 -15.60 -2.33 20.76
C ILE A 275 -17.00 -2.82 20.36
N GLN A 276 -17.69 -3.53 21.25
CA GLN A 276 -19.04 -4.04 21.00
C GLN A 276 -20.05 -2.92 20.71
N LYS A 277 -19.95 -1.78 21.39
CA LYS A 277 -20.76 -0.59 21.08
C LYS A 277 -20.42 -0.03 19.70
N GLY A 278 -19.14 0.04 19.34
CA GLY A 278 -18.68 0.46 18.00
C GLY A 278 -19.24 -0.44 16.89
N ILE A 279 -19.21 -1.76 17.09
CA ILE A 279 -19.77 -2.75 16.16
C ILE A 279 -21.27 -2.52 15.91
N LYS A 280 -22.06 -2.18 16.94
CA LYS A 280 -23.49 -1.85 16.77
C LYS A 280 -23.70 -0.62 15.88
N LYS A 281 -22.84 0.40 16.00
CA LYS A 281 -22.89 1.58 15.12
C LYS A 281 -22.52 1.21 13.69
N LEU A 282 -21.46 0.41 13.50
CA LEU A 282 -21.04 -0.09 12.19
C LEU A 282 -22.12 -0.94 11.50
N ALA A 283 -22.90 -1.70 12.28
CA ALA A 283 -24.04 -2.46 11.78
C ALA A 283 -25.13 -1.54 11.23
N ALA A 284 -25.47 -0.48 11.98
CA ALA A 284 -26.48 0.50 11.58
C ALA A 284 -26.06 1.34 10.36
N SER A 285 -24.75 1.51 10.12
CA SER A 285 -24.20 2.27 9.00
C SER A 285 -23.67 1.38 7.86
N HIS A 286 -23.99 0.09 7.84
CA HIS A 286 -23.37 -0.88 6.91
C HIS A 286 -23.40 -0.44 5.44
N GLU A 287 -24.56 -0.05 4.93
CA GLU A 287 -24.72 0.38 3.53
C GLU A 287 -23.89 1.62 3.21
N ARG A 288 -23.79 2.56 4.16
CA ARG A 288 -22.96 3.76 3.98
C ARG A 288 -21.48 3.41 3.86
N HIS A 289 -21.01 2.45 4.64
CA HIS A 289 -19.62 1.99 4.56
C HIS A 289 -19.32 1.30 3.24
N ILE A 290 -20.20 0.41 2.77
CA ILE A 290 -19.99 -0.32 1.51
C ILE A 290 -19.82 0.64 0.31
N LYS A 291 -20.56 1.76 0.29
CA LYS A 291 -20.44 2.79 -0.76
C LYS A 291 -19.08 3.48 -0.86
N VAL A 292 -18.25 3.41 0.18
CA VAL A 292 -16.92 4.06 0.23
C VAL A 292 -15.79 3.05 0.43
N TYR A 293 -16.11 1.76 0.41
CA TYR A 293 -15.19 0.66 0.67
C TYR A 293 -14.62 0.04 -0.61
N ASP A 294 -14.83 0.67 -1.76
CA ASP A 294 -14.13 0.40 -3.02
C ASP A 294 -13.96 1.70 -3.83
N ALA A 295 -13.22 1.61 -4.94
CA ALA A 295 -12.94 2.76 -5.80
C ALA A 295 -14.16 3.21 -6.64
N HIS A 296 -15.18 2.37 -6.77
CA HIS A 296 -16.30 2.54 -7.71
C HIS A 296 -17.66 2.63 -7.02
N GLY A 297 -17.70 3.09 -5.78
CA GLY A 297 -18.93 3.49 -5.10
C GLY A 297 -19.83 2.35 -4.62
N GLU A 298 -19.30 1.12 -4.51
CA GLU A 298 -19.90 -0.18 -4.10
C GLU A 298 -19.82 -1.28 -5.17
N LEU A 299 -19.54 -0.93 -6.42
CA LEU A 299 -19.65 -1.87 -7.55
C LEU A 299 -18.65 -3.02 -7.42
N ASP A 300 -17.44 -2.76 -6.94
CA ASP A 300 -16.42 -3.81 -6.85
C ASP A 300 -16.68 -4.73 -5.67
N ASN A 301 -17.17 -4.20 -4.54
CA ASN A 301 -17.60 -5.01 -3.39
C ASN A 301 -18.88 -5.82 -3.64
N LYS A 302 -19.72 -5.40 -4.59
CA LYS A 302 -20.96 -6.08 -5.00
C LYS A 302 -20.78 -7.02 -6.19
N THR A 303 -19.67 -6.93 -6.92
CA THR A 303 -19.35 -7.89 -7.97
C THR A 303 -19.22 -9.26 -7.29
N PRO A 304 -19.86 -10.35 -7.79
CA PRO A 304 -20.04 -11.58 -7.02
C PRO A 304 -18.70 -12.16 -6.55
N LEU A 305 -18.32 -11.79 -5.33
CA LEU A 305 -17.29 -12.46 -4.56
C LEU A 305 -17.82 -13.89 -4.45
N SER A 306 -17.12 -14.86 -5.04
CA SER A 306 -17.43 -16.29 -4.93
C SER A 306 -17.82 -16.68 -3.49
N GLY A 307 -19.12 -16.65 -3.18
CA GLY A 307 -19.69 -17.07 -1.89
C GLY A 307 -19.33 -16.26 -0.63
N GLU A 308 -18.67 -15.09 -0.71
CA GLU A 308 -18.28 -14.32 0.48
C GLU A 308 -19.34 -13.27 0.85
N THR A 309 -20.15 -13.59 1.87
CA THR A 309 -21.36 -12.87 2.29
C THR A 309 -21.12 -11.60 3.12
N MET A 310 -19.86 -11.18 3.30
CA MET A 310 -19.48 -10.16 4.29
C MET A 310 -19.94 -8.74 3.96
N THR A 311 -20.12 -8.44 2.68
CA THR A 311 -20.55 -7.13 2.18
C THR A 311 -22.06 -7.06 1.93
N GLU A 312 -22.72 -8.21 1.76
CA GLU A 312 -24.18 -8.30 1.56
C GLU A 312 -24.96 -8.20 2.86
N LYS A 313 -24.48 -8.88 3.92
CA LYS A 313 -25.13 -8.90 5.23
C LYS A 313 -24.10 -8.65 6.32
N PHE A 314 -24.34 -7.60 7.10
CA PHE A 314 -23.50 -7.28 8.24
C PHE A 314 -23.49 -8.43 9.26
N SER A 315 -22.30 -8.84 9.65
CA SER A 315 -22.07 -9.85 10.69
C SER A 315 -20.84 -9.49 11.53
N ALA A 316 -20.79 -9.96 12.77
CA ALA A 316 -19.63 -9.79 13.62
C ALA A 316 -19.41 -11.02 14.51
N GLY A 317 -18.15 -11.39 14.75
CA GLY A 317 -17.82 -12.60 15.49
C GLY A 317 -16.43 -12.56 16.12
N ILE A 318 -16.25 -13.36 17.18
CA ILE A 318 -14.95 -13.55 17.82
C ILE A 318 -14.18 -14.59 17.03
N ALA A 319 -12.99 -14.23 16.55
CA ALA A 319 -12.11 -15.06 15.74
C ALA A 319 -12.73 -15.60 14.43
N ASP A 320 -13.90 -15.10 14.04
CA ASP A 320 -14.61 -15.53 12.84
C ASP A 320 -14.08 -14.78 11.62
N ARG A 321 -13.41 -15.51 10.72
CA ARG A 321 -12.87 -14.96 9.48
C ARG A 321 -13.92 -14.84 8.37
N SER A 322 -15.14 -15.32 8.59
CA SER A 322 -16.26 -15.31 7.64
C SER A 322 -17.27 -14.17 7.87
N CYS A 323 -17.04 -13.34 8.89
CA CYS A 323 -17.90 -12.20 9.23
C CYS A 323 -17.35 -10.84 8.77
N SER A 324 -18.22 -9.83 8.71
CA SER A 324 -17.86 -8.46 8.32
C SER A 324 -16.87 -7.81 9.30
N ILE A 325 -17.15 -7.89 10.61
CA ILE A 325 -16.30 -7.34 11.67
C ILE A 325 -15.80 -8.45 12.59
N ARG A 326 -14.50 -8.69 12.59
CA ARG A 326 -13.89 -9.69 13.46
C ARG A 326 -13.32 -9.06 14.72
N ILE A 327 -13.59 -9.67 15.87
CA ILE A 327 -12.84 -9.41 17.11
C ILE A 327 -11.75 -10.49 17.21
N PRO A 328 -10.44 -10.13 17.18
CA PRO A 328 -9.38 -11.11 17.34
C PRO A 328 -9.51 -11.88 18.65
N ARG A 329 -9.11 -13.16 18.65
CA ARG A 329 -9.18 -14.01 19.85
C ARG A 329 -8.48 -13.37 21.05
N ILE A 330 -7.27 -12.85 20.83
CA ILE A 330 -6.48 -12.19 21.87
C ILE A 330 -7.16 -10.94 22.46
N VAL A 331 -7.95 -10.22 21.66
CA VAL A 331 -8.72 -9.04 22.11
C VAL A 331 -9.89 -9.47 22.99
N ALA A 332 -10.56 -10.57 22.63
CA ALA A 332 -11.63 -11.13 23.45
C ALA A 332 -11.11 -11.69 24.79
N GLU A 333 -9.95 -12.35 24.77
CA GLU A 333 -9.28 -12.88 25.97
C GLU A 333 -8.81 -11.75 26.90
N ASN A 334 -8.11 -10.75 26.35
CA ASN A 334 -7.60 -9.60 27.12
C ASN A 334 -8.68 -8.57 27.48
N LYS A 335 -9.88 -8.68 26.90
CA LYS A 335 -11.00 -7.75 27.07
C LYS A 335 -10.68 -6.29 26.67
N CYS A 336 -9.66 -6.07 25.85
CA CYS A 336 -9.31 -4.78 25.26
C CYS A 336 -8.46 -4.96 23.99
N GLY A 337 -8.39 -3.92 23.15
CA GLY A 337 -7.60 -3.89 21.93
C GLY A 337 -8.32 -3.21 20.76
N PHE A 338 -8.48 -3.95 19.65
CA PHE A 338 -8.98 -3.46 18.37
C PHE A 338 -10.04 -4.38 17.76
N LEU A 339 -10.82 -3.85 16.83
CA LEU A 339 -11.64 -4.65 15.90
C LEU A 339 -10.98 -4.70 14.53
N GLU A 340 -11.33 -5.68 13.72
CA GLU A 340 -10.93 -5.77 12.30
C GLU A 340 -12.19 -5.63 11.42
N ASP A 341 -12.23 -4.58 10.60
CA ASP A 341 -13.22 -4.43 9.53
C ASP A 341 -12.70 -5.10 8.25
N ARG A 342 -13.35 -6.19 7.84
CA ARG A 342 -12.91 -7.05 6.73
C ARG A 342 -13.58 -6.70 5.40
N ARG A 343 -14.48 -5.72 5.41
CA ARG A 343 -15.29 -5.33 4.24
C ARG A 343 -14.58 -4.46 3.19
N PRO A 344 -13.54 -3.64 3.50
CA PRO A 344 -12.91 -2.83 2.46
C PRO A 344 -12.26 -3.69 1.37
N ALA A 345 -12.51 -3.36 0.11
CA ALA A 345 -11.86 -3.95 -1.05
C ALA A 345 -10.38 -3.53 -1.12
N SER A 346 -9.56 -4.32 -1.79
CA SER A 346 -8.13 -4.01 -1.98
C SER A 346 -7.87 -2.68 -2.71
N ASN A 347 -8.79 -2.21 -3.54
CA ASN A 347 -8.68 -0.93 -4.25
C ASN A 347 -9.30 0.26 -3.51
N SER A 348 -9.86 0.06 -2.31
CA SER A 348 -10.46 1.14 -1.51
C SER A 348 -9.46 2.28 -1.27
N ASP A 349 -9.97 3.52 -1.14
CA ASP A 349 -9.17 4.67 -0.70
C ASP A 349 -9.03 4.65 0.83
N PRO A 350 -7.81 4.45 1.37
CA PRO A 350 -7.53 4.50 2.81
C PRO A 350 -8.17 5.69 3.53
N TYR A 351 -8.18 6.89 2.91
CA TYR A 351 -8.72 8.08 3.55
C TYR A 351 -10.24 7.99 3.73
N GLN A 352 -10.96 7.44 2.75
CA GLN A 352 -12.40 7.26 2.86
C GLN A 352 -12.76 6.20 3.91
N VAL A 353 -12.01 5.10 3.95
CA VAL A 353 -12.22 4.03 4.94
C VAL A 353 -11.97 4.54 6.37
N ILE A 354 -10.84 5.23 6.58
CA ILE A 354 -10.49 5.85 7.88
C ILE A 354 -11.54 6.89 8.28
N ASP A 355 -11.94 7.78 7.35
CA ASP A 355 -12.94 8.81 7.60
C ASP A 355 -14.27 8.20 8.05
N ALA A 356 -14.76 7.20 7.32
CA ALA A 356 -16.00 6.49 7.64
C ALA A 356 -15.95 5.82 9.02
N LEU A 357 -14.86 5.16 9.37
CA LEU A 357 -14.68 4.54 10.70
C LEU A 357 -14.70 5.58 11.83
N MET A 358 -13.98 6.70 11.67
CA MET A 358 -13.96 7.76 12.67
C MET A 358 -15.34 8.41 12.84
N ARG A 359 -16.03 8.72 11.74
CA ARG A 359 -17.38 9.30 11.77
C ARG A 359 -18.37 8.40 12.50
N THR A 360 -18.44 7.13 12.11
CA THR A 360 -19.40 6.18 12.68
C THR A 360 -19.10 5.86 14.14
N VAL A 361 -17.84 5.47 14.45
CA VAL A 361 -17.54 4.90 15.76
C VAL A 361 -17.30 5.98 16.81
N ILE A 362 -16.69 7.11 16.41
CA ILE A 362 -16.26 8.16 17.34
C ILE A 362 -17.25 9.33 17.35
N LEU A 363 -17.60 9.88 16.17
CA LEU A 363 -18.45 11.07 16.07
C LEU A 363 -19.95 10.78 16.15
N ASN A 364 -20.36 9.51 16.02
CA ASN A 364 -21.77 9.07 16.02
C ASN A 364 -22.58 9.62 14.84
N GLU A 365 -21.93 9.81 13.69
CA GLU A 365 -22.56 10.25 12.45
C GLU A 365 -23.10 9.07 11.63
#